data_AF-A0AAV6TW09-F1
#
_entry.id   AF-A0AAV6TW09-F1
#
_cell.length_a   1.000
_cell.length_b   1.000
_cell.length_c   1.000
_cell.angle_alpha   90.00
_cell.angle_beta   90.00
_cell.angle_gamma   90.00
#
_symmetry.space_group_name_H-M   'P 1'
#
loop_
_entity.id
_entity.type
_entity.pdbx_description
1 polymer ?
#
loop_
_entity_poly.entity_id
_entity_poly.type
_entity_poly.pdbx_seq_one_letter_code
_entity_poly.pdbx_strand_id
1 'polypeptide(L)'
;MDEHVMETDYQSLGCSICLSSYMMSCNVHILSCHHRFHLSCIAPWLSKSKTCPTCRSIITTAAARKIRRKFLREKILHYSVLLLSVMDL
;
A
#
# COMPACT_ATOMS: atom_id res chain seq x y z
N MET A 1 -33.43 18.15 -15.55
CA MET A 1 -33.16 17.13 -14.50
C MET A 1 -31.77 16.65 -14.78
N ASP A 2 -30.81 17.46 -14.38
CA ASP A 2 -29.41 17.30 -14.71
C ASP A 2 -28.77 16.47 -13.60
N GLU A 3 -28.83 15.15 -13.73
CA GLU A 3 -28.03 14.25 -12.92
C GLU A 3 -26.58 14.32 -13.39
N HIS A 4 -25.90 15.42 -13.07
CA HIS A 4 -24.45 15.48 -13.10
C HIS A 4 -23.95 14.78 -11.83
N VAL A 5 -23.97 13.44 -11.88
CA VAL A 5 -23.40 12.60 -10.83
C VAL A 5 -21.93 12.99 -10.70
N MET A 6 -21.56 13.51 -9.52
CA MET A 6 -20.18 13.81 -9.18
C MET A 6 -19.36 12.52 -9.30
N GLU A 7 -18.60 12.44 -10.40
CA GLU A 7 -17.63 11.39 -10.68
C GLU A 7 -16.45 11.59 -9.73
N THR A 8 -16.64 11.22 -8.47
CA THR A 8 -15.60 11.28 -7.44
C THR A 8 -14.59 10.20 -7.73
N ASP A 9 -13.51 10.61 -8.42
CA ASP A 9 -12.23 9.95 -8.62
C ASP A 9 -12.03 8.65 -7.82
N TYR A 10 -12.63 7.55 -8.30
CA TYR A 10 -12.60 6.25 -7.62
C TYR A 10 -11.17 5.67 -7.59
N GLN A 11 -10.28 6.17 -8.47
CA GLN A 11 -8.86 5.85 -8.47
C GLN A 11 -8.09 6.49 -7.32
N SER A 12 -8.57 7.60 -6.76
CA SER A 12 -8.00 8.21 -5.54
C SER A 12 -8.41 7.50 -4.25
N LEU A 13 -9.45 6.66 -4.26
CA LEU A 13 -10.03 6.07 -3.07
C LEU A 13 -9.62 4.60 -2.82
N GLY A 14 -8.89 3.96 -3.74
CA GLY A 14 -8.54 2.55 -3.63
C GLY A 14 -7.19 2.15 -4.23
N CYS A 15 -6.68 1.01 -3.77
CA CYS A 15 -5.43 0.43 -4.24
C CYS A 15 -5.61 -0.28 -5.58
N SER A 16 -5.00 0.24 -6.65
CA SER A 16 -5.12 -0.37 -8.00
C SER A 16 -4.47 -1.75 -8.15
N ILE A 17 -3.67 -2.21 -7.17
CA ILE A 17 -3.09 -3.57 -7.17
C ILE A 17 -4.11 -4.61 -6.70
N CYS A 18 -4.89 -4.32 -5.66
CA CYS A 18 -5.85 -5.27 -5.07
C CYS A 18 -7.32 -4.89 -5.29
N LEU A 19 -7.57 -3.76 -5.95
CA LEU A 19 -8.89 -3.22 -6.25
C LEU A 19 -9.77 -2.99 -5.01
N SER A 20 -9.16 -2.72 -3.86
CA SER A 20 -9.86 -2.47 -2.59
C SER A 20 -9.66 -1.04 -2.11
N SER A 21 -10.69 -0.49 -1.47
CA SER A 21 -10.68 0.86 -0.89
C SER A 21 -9.70 1.00 0.28
N TYR A 22 -9.21 2.21 0.53
CA TYR A 22 -8.38 2.50 1.70
C TYR A 22 -9.26 2.67 2.94
N MET A 23 -9.08 1.81 3.95
CA MET A 23 -9.72 1.98 5.25
C MET A 23 -8.84 2.79 6.21
N MET A 24 -9.43 3.33 7.27
CA MET A 24 -8.76 4.20 8.24
C MET A 24 -7.55 3.54 8.94
N SER A 25 -7.56 2.20 9.06
CA SER A 25 -6.48 1.39 9.62
C SER A 25 -5.48 0.84 8.59
N CYS A 26 -5.66 1.14 7.30
CA CYS A 26 -4.81 0.61 6.24
C CYS A 26 -3.45 1.33 6.20
N ASN A 27 -2.37 0.56 6.28
CA ASN A 27 -1.04 1.07 5.98
C ASN A 27 -0.91 1.29 4.47
N VAL A 28 -0.83 2.55 4.07
CA VAL A 28 -0.64 2.97 2.67
C VAL A 28 0.73 3.59 2.45
N HIS A 29 1.20 3.56 1.21
CA HIS A 29 2.41 4.24 0.78
C HIS A 29 2.16 5.01 -0.52
N ILE A 30 2.69 6.23 -0.58
CA ILE A 30 2.65 7.10 -1.75
C ILE A 30 4.05 7.13 -2.35
N LEU A 31 4.16 6.81 -3.63
CA LEU A 31 5.41 6.88 -4.36
C LEU A 31 5.76 8.34 -4.72
N SER A 32 7.00 8.60 -5.15
CA SER A 32 7.41 9.93 -5.63
C SER A 32 6.64 10.40 -6.88
N CYS A 33 6.05 9.46 -7.63
CA CYS A 33 5.12 9.75 -8.73
C CYS A 33 3.66 9.94 -8.27
N HIS A 34 3.43 10.20 -6.97
CA HIS A 34 2.15 10.51 -6.32
C HIS A 34 1.07 9.41 -6.32
N HIS A 35 1.33 8.25 -6.92
CA HIS A 35 0.43 7.11 -6.86
C HIS A 35 0.48 6.42 -5.49
N ARG A 36 -0.70 6.05 -4.99
CA ARG A 36 -0.92 5.47 -3.66
C ARG A 36 -1.24 3.98 -3.76
N PHE A 37 -0.74 3.19 -2.81
CA PHE A 37 -0.99 1.75 -2.73
C PHE A 37 -1.01 1.29 -1.27
N HIS A 38 -1.66 0.17 -0.97
CA HIS A 38 -1.43 -0.52 0.30
C HIS A 38 0.04 -0.92 0.40
N LEU A 39 0.64 -0.73 1.58
CA LEU A 39 2.02 -1.12 1.85
C LEU A 39 2.23 -2.62 1.61
N SER A 40 1.24 -3.43 2.00
CA SER A 40 1.19 -4.87 1.76
C SER A 40 1.11 -5.27 0.30
N CYS A 41 0.60 -4.39 -0.58
CA CYS A 41 0.52 -4.64 -2.02
C CYS A 41 1.77 -4.17 -2.76
N ILE A 42 2.27 -2.97 -2.44
CA ILE A 42 3.41 -2.39 -3.15
C ILE A 42 4.74 -3.02 -2.73
N ALA A 43 4.93 -3.44 -1.48
CA ALA A 43 6.20 -4.03 -1.05
C ALA A 43 6.55 -5.35 -1.77
N PRO A 44 5.61 -6.32 -1.94
CA PRO A 44 5.84 -7.50 -2.78
C PRO A 44 6.04 -7.18 -4.25
N TRP A 45 5.26 -6.23 -4.80
CA TRP A 45 5.40 -5.78 -6.18
C TRP A 45 6.84 -5.31 -6.47
N LEU A 46 7.42 -4.52 -5.56
CA LEU A 46 8.79 -4.00 -5.67
C LEU A 46 9.90 -5.05 -5.57
N SER A 47 9.55 -6.30 -5.26
CA SER A 47 10.48 -7.43 -5.34
C SER A 47 10.56 -8.00 -6.75
N LYS A 48 9.54 -7.77 -7.59
CA LYS A 48 9.46 -8.26 -8.98
C LYS A 48 9.74 -7.15 -10.01
N SER A 49 9.26 -5.93 -9.77
CA SER A 49 9.45 -4.78 -10.67
C SER A 49 9.82 -3.53 -9.89
N LYS A 50 10.71 -2.69 -10.43
CA LYS A 50 11.09 -1.40 -9.83
C LYS A 50 10.37 -0.22 -10.47
N THR A 51 9.12 -0.41 -10.87
CA THR A 51 8.30 0.63 -11.51
C THR A 51 6.96 0.80 -10.81
N CYS A 52 6.40 2.00 -10.87
CA CYS A 52 5.03 2.27 -10.44
C CYS A 52 4.04 1.37 -11.22
N PRO A 53 3.12 0.64 -10.55
CA PRO A 53 2.09 -0.15 -11.21
C PRO A 53 1.18 0.66 -12.15
N THR A 54 0.96 1.94 -11.84
CA THR A 54 0.04 2.80 -12.63
C THR A 54 0.76 3.51 -13.78
N CYS A 55 1.81 4.29 -13.50
CA CYS A 55 2.44 5.18 -14.49
C CYS A 55 3.83 4.72 -14.95
N ARG A 56 4.30 3.55 -14.50
CA ARG A 56 5.59 2.95 -14.87
C ARG A 56 6.85 3.77 -14.52
N SER A 57 6.71 4.90 -13.82
CA SER A 57 7.85 5.67 -13.30
C SER A 57 8.79 4.79 -12.48
N ILE A 58 10.09 4.96 -12.68
CA ILE A 58 11.13 4.16 -12.03
C ILE A 58 11.20 4.49 -10.55
N ILE A 59 11.33 3.46 -9.73
CA ILE A 59 11.50 3.53 -8.29
C ILE A 59 12.93 3.09 -7.98
N THR A 60 13.68 3.96 -7.31
CA THR A 60 15.09 3.68 -7.00
C THR A 60 15.21 2.47 -6.08
N THR A 61 16.33 1.74 -6.18
CA THR A 61 16.61 0.59 -5.32
C THR A 61 16.62 0.95 -3.83
N ALA A 62 17.10 2.15 -3.49
CA ALA A 62 17.07 2.68 -2.14
C ALA A 62 15.63 2.90 -1.65
N ALA A 63 14.78 3.54 -2.47
CA ALA A 63 13.37 3.74 -2.15
C ALA A 63 12.63 2.41 -1.97
N ALA A 64 12.79 1.48 -2.92
CA ALA A 64 12.18 0.15 -2.84
C ALA A 64 12.62 -0.61 -1.56
N ARG A 65 13.89 -0.53 -1.18
CA ARG A 65 14.39 -1.13 0.07
C ARG A 65 13.75 -0.50 1.30
N LYS A 66 13.59 0.83 1.33
CA LYS A 66 12.93 1.55 2.43
C LYS A 66 11.48 1.09 2.60
N ILE A 67 10.74 0.95 1.49
CA ILE A 67 9.36 0.45 1.47
C ILE A 67 9.27 -0.97 2.03
N ARG A 68 10.14 -1.88 1.55
CA ARG A 68 10.19 -3.27 2.01
C ARG A 68 10.51 -3.39 3.50
N ARG A 69 11.45 -2.58 4.01
CA ARG A 69 11.78 -2.54 5.44
C ARG A 69 10.61 -2.07 6.29
N LYS A 70 9.88 -1.03 5.83
CA LYS A 70 8.66 -0.56 6.51
C LYS A 70 7.64 -1.70 6.63
N PHE A 71 7.38 -2.41 5.53
CA PHE A 71 6.45 -3.54 5.51
C PHE A 71 6.87 -4.68 6.46
N LEU A 72 8.16 -5.05 6.45
CA LEU A 72 8.65 -6.12 7.32
C LEU A 72 8.54 -5.74 8.80
N ARG A 73 8.84 -4.48 9.15
CA ARG A 73 8.69 -4.00 10.53
C ARG A 73 7.24 -4.09 11.00
N GLU A 74 6.30 -3.64 10.19
CA GLU A 74 4.86 -3.73 10.52
C GLU A 74 4.41 -5.19 10.67
N LYS A 75 4.89 -6.09 9.81
CA LYS A 75 4.62 -7.53 9.95
C LYS A 75 5.16 -8.12 11.25
N ILE A 76 6.41 -7.80 11.61
CA ILE A 76 7.04 -8.28 12.85
C ILE A 76 6.26 -7.76 14.05
N LEU A 77 5.91 -6.47 14.09
CA LEU A 77 5.14 -5.88 15.18
C LEU A 77 3.75 -6.52 15.32
N HIS A 78 3.04 -6.72 14.21
CA HIS A 78 1.75 -7.41 14.23
C HIS A 78 1.88 -8.84 14.76
N TYR A 79 2.89 -9.60 14.30
CA TYR A 79 3.14 -10.95 14.79
C TYR A 79 3.54 -11.00 16.26
N SER A 80 4.38 -10.07 16.74
CA SER A 80 4.74 -10.00 18.16
C SER A 80 3.56 -9.69 19.07
N VAL A 81 2.64 -8.83 18.64
CA VAL A 81 1.42 -8.53 19.41
C VAL A 81 0.48 -9.74 19.43
N LEU A 82 0.33 -10.42 18.29
CA LEU A 82 -0.44 -11.66 18.22
C LEU A 82 0.14 -12.74 19.14
N LEU A 83 1.47 -12.92 19.15
CA LEU A 83 2.14 -13.88 20.03
C LEU A 83 1.92 -13.57 21.52
N LEU A 84 1.98 -12.31 21.93
CA LEU A 84 1.66 -11.93 23.30
C LEU A 84 0.20 -12.27 23.63
N SER A 85 -0.75 -11.96 22.75
CA SER A 85 -2.18 -12.24 22.98
C SER A 85 -2.56 -13.73 23.04
N VAL A 86 -1.75 -14.64 22.50
CA VAL A 86 -1.99 -16.10 22.58
C VAL A 86 -1.26 -16.76 23.76
N MET A 87 -0.28 -16.10 24.38
CA MET A 87 0.43 -16.62 25.56
C MET A 87 -0.32 -16.30 26.87
N ASP A 88 -1.36 -15.46 26.80
CA ASP A 88 -2.27 -15.13 27.91
C ASP A 88 -3.53 -16.03 27.94
N LEU A 89 -3.58 -17.11 27.14
CA LEU A 89 -4.68 -18.07 27.06
C LEU A 89 -4.23 -19.47 27.50
#